data_AF-A0A969B8L8-F1
#
_entry.id   AF-A0A969B8L8-F1
#
_cell.length_a   1.000
_cell.length_b   1.000
_cell.length_c   1.000
_cell.angle_alpha   90.00
_cell.angle_beta   90.00
_cell.angle_gamma   90.00
#
_symmetry.space_group_name_H-M   'P 1'
#
loop_
_entity.id
_entity.type
_entity.pdbx_description
1 polymer ?
#
loop_
_entity_poly.entity_id
_entity_poly.type
_entity_poly.pdbx_seq_one_letter_code
_entity_poly.pdbx_strand_id
1 'polypeptide(L)'
;MRGKIVLGSFILSIVILVVALQIRHEGKTPDTSASISLNSDFTGTPPSENISDQAVSSSSRTATTTTFEAPPDPQFQHWIREEAKSLDEPNVNGQAKEAEIRAIVSKINSSQAQQLRQTVNSRVALPREKILSAYLLVEGGLNTRQALKDSITAPLVEQGGEAHSESEIKGVREKSLRIMMIDGLYAQAKTDTKARETLAQAIADSEDPYIKAYAQEKLDQLQSR
;
A
#
# COMPACT_ATOMS: atom_id res chain seq x y z
N MET A 1 30.27 38.64 28.34
CA MET A 1 30.05 38.12 26.98
C MET A 1 30.44 36.65 26.97
N ARG A 2 29.46 35.73 26.89
CA ARG A 2 29.66 34.28 27.03
C ARG A 2 29.70 33.64 25.65
N GLY A 3 30.83 32.99 25.33
CA GLY A 3 30.97 32.13 24.15
C GLY A 3 30.17 30.84 24.31
N LYS A 4 29.50 30.41 23.24
CA LYS A 4 28.82 29.12 23.13
C LYS A 4 29.37 28.35 21.92
N ILE A 5 30.33 27.48 22.23
CA ILE A 5 30.40 26.05 21.87
C ILE A 5 29.82 25.67 20.50
N VAL A 6 30.72 25.52 19.52
CA VAL A 6 30.52 24.80 18.26
C VAL A 6 31.04 23.37 18.47
N LEU A 7 30.23 22.48 19.02
CA LEU A 7 30.59 21.05 19.19
C LEU A 7 29.66 20.09 18.44
N GLY A 8 28.55 20.58 17.88
CA GLY A 8 27.52 19.74 17.25
C GLY A 8 27.86 19.23 15.84
N SER A 9 28.67 19.95 15.06
CA SER A 9 28.96 19.57 13.66
C SER A 9 29.96 18.44 13.52
N PHE A 10 30.81 18.18 14.52
CA PHE A 10 31.88 17.19 14.37
C PHE A 10 31.39 15.74 14.53
N ILE A 11 30.33 15.51 15.30
CA ILE A 11 29.80 14.17 15.56
C ILE A 11 29.03 13.62 14.35
N LEU A 12 28.33 14.49 13.61
CA LEU A 12 27.53 14.08 12.44
C LEU A 12 28.41 13.57 11.29
N SER A 13 29.59 14.17 11.07
CA SER A 13 30.51 13.77 10.00
C SER A 13 31.15 12.39 10.23
N ILE A 14 31.32 11.96 11.49
CA ILE A 14 31.91 10.65 11.80
C ILE A 14 30.90 9.51 11.54
N VAL A 15 29.61 9.72 11.82
CA VAL A 15 28.58 8.71 11.60
C VAL A 15 28.41 8.39 10.10
N ILE A 16 28.47 9.40 9.23
CA ILE A 16 28.35 9.22 7.78
C ILE A 16 29.53 8.40 7.23
N LEU A 17 30.74 8.62 7.75
CA LEU A 17 31.94 7.90 7.30
C LEU A 17 31.90 6.40 7.66
N VAL A 18 31.36 6.05 8.84
CA VAL A 18 31.26 4.65 9.30
C VAL A 18 30.22 3.87 8.48
N VAL A 19 29.08 4.49 8.14
CA VAL A 19 28.05 3.86 7.31
C VAL A 19 28.56 3.61 5.88
N ALA A 20 29.31 4.56 5.30
CA ALA A 20 29.90 4.39 3.97
C ALA A 20 30.95 3.27 3.90
N LEU A 21 31.66 2.99 5.01
CA LEU A 21 32.64 1.91 5.07
C LEU A 21 32.01 0.52 5.23
N GLN A 22 30.85 0.40 5.88
CA GLN A 22 30.17 -0.90 6.01
C GLN A 22 29.59 -1.41 4.68
N ILE A 23 29.07 -0.52 3.83
CA ILE A 23 28.50 -0.91 2.53
C ILE A 23 29.54 -1.46 1.56
N ARG A 24 30.83 -1.11 1.73
CA ARG A 24 31.89 -1.55 0.81
C ARG A 24 32.38 -2.98 1.04
N HIS A 25 31.97 -3.64 2.13
CA HIS A 25 32.51 -4.94 2.51
C HIS A 25 31.64 -6.17 2.16
N GLU A 26 30.44 -5.97 1.61
CA GLU A 26 29.48 -7.07 1.34
C GLU A 26 29.26 -7.38 -0.16
N GLY A 27 30.25 -7.10 -1.00
CA GLY A 27 30.26 -7.54 -2.40
C GLY A 27 30.59 -9.02 -2.54
N LYS A 28 29.69 -9.92 -2.12
CA LYS A 28 29.78 -11.36 -2.39
C LYS A 28 28.51 -11.82 -3.10
N THR A 29 28.57 -11.89 -4.43
CA THR A 29 27.49 -12.44 -5.27
C THR A 29 27.36 -13.94 -5.03
N PRO A 30 26.19 -14.46 -4.62
CA PRO A 30 25.97 -15.89 -4.55
C PRO A 30 25.70 -16.46 -5.95
N ASP A 31 26.62 -17.29 -6.44
CA ASP A 31 26.40 -18.18 -7.57
C ASP A 31 25.29 -19.17 -7.22
N THR A 32 24.09 -18.94 -7.75
CA THR A 32 22.96 -19.88 -7.62
C THR A 32 22.78 -20.62 -8.94
N SER A 33 23.57 -21.68 -9.11
CA SER A 33 23.30 -22.72 -10.10
C SER A 33 22.38 -23.77 -9.45
N ALA A 34 21.07 -23.61 -9.60
CA ALA A 34 20.10 -24.63 -9.20
C ALA A 34 19.71 -25.47 -10.42
N SER A 35 20.19 -26.71 -10.45
CA SER A 35 19.78 -27.77 -11.37
C SER A 35 18.33 -28.19 -11.08
N ILE A 36 17.48 -28.06 -12.09
CA ILE A 36 16.08 -28.52 -12.06
C ILE A 36 16.08 -30.03 -12.35
N SER A 37 15.87 -30.84 -11.31
CA SER A 37 15.53 -32.26 -11.46
C SER A 37 14.02 -32.41 -11.65
N LEU A 38 13.61 -32.78 -12.88
CA LEU A 38 12.28 -33.24 -13.20
C LEU A 38 12.11 -34.68 -12.71
N ASN A 39 11.35 -34.87 -11.62
CA ASN A 39 10.78 -36.16 -11.27
C ASN A 39 9.30 -36.15 -11.67
N SER A 40 9.02 -36.78 -12.80
CA SER A 40 7.71 -37.30 -13.19
C SER A 40 7.41 -38.54 -12.36
N ASP A 41 6.32 -38.54 -11.60
CA ASP A 41 5.51 -39.74 -11.31
C ASP A 41 4.29 -39.34 -10.47
N PHE A 42 3.14 -39.17 -11.11
CA PHE A 42 1.85 -39.13 -10.44
C PHE A 42 0.82 -39.90 -11.26
N THR A 43 0.82 -41.22 -11.10
CA THR A 43 -0.29 -42.10 -11.46
C THR A 43 -1.09 -42.38 -10.19
N GLY A 44 -2.25 -41.74 -10.05
CA GLY A 44 -3.15 -41.93 -8.91
C GLY A 44 -4.61 -41.85 -9.34
N THR A 45 -5.20 -43.01 -9.53
CA THR A 45 -6.59 -43.32 -9.88
C THR A 45 -7.61 -42.61 -8.98
N PRO A 46 -8.76 -42.13 -9.53
CA PRO A 46 -9.84 -41.54 -8.72
C PRO A 46 -10.67 -42.62 -8.01
N PRO A 47 -11.06 -42.44 -6.74
CA PRO A 47 -12.15 -43.20 -6.16
C PRO A 47 -13.50 -42.49 -6.35
N SER A 48 -14.46 -43.27 -6.82
CA SER A 48 -15.88 -42.98 -6.96
C SER A 48 -16.58 -42.61 -5.65
N GLU A 49 -17.62 -41.78 -5.84
CA GLU A 49 -18.93 -41.76 -5.17
C GLU A 49 -19.01 -42.18 -3.70
N ASN A 50 -19.37 -41.21 -2.85
CA ASN A 50 -20.39 -41.48 -1.85
C ASN A 50 -21.37 -40.31 -1.76
N ILE A 51 -22.59 -40.56 -2.24
CA ILE A 51 -23.76 -39.70 -2.12
C ILE A 51 -24.37 -39.99 -0.75
N SER A 52 -24.49 -38.98 0.11
CA SER A 52 -25.44 -39.01 1.22
C SER A 52 -25.95 -37.61 1.50
N ASP A 53 -27.24 -37.47 1.20
CA ASP A 53 -28.12 -36.40 1.61
C ASP A 53 -28.00 -36.11 3.10
N GLN A 54 -27.75 -34.86 3.45
CA GLN A 54 -28.34 -34.30 4.66
C GLN A 54 -28.68 -32.83 4.47
N ALA A 55 -29.96 -32.62 4.17
CA ALA A 55 -30.64 -31.36 4.21
C ALA A 55 -30.70 -30.81 5.64
N VAL A 56 -30.06 -29.68 5.91
CA VAL A 56 -30.57 -28.67 6.84
C VAL A 56 -30.14 -27.28 6.33
N SER A 57 -30.99 -26.67 5.52
CA SER A 57 -30.86 -25.26 5.12
C SER A 57 -31.07 -24.36 6.33
N SER A 58 -30.00 -24.11 7.08
CA SER A 58 -29.90 -22.93 7.92
C SER A 58 -29.67 -21.73 7.01
N SER A 59 -30.76 -21.19 6.45
CA SER A 59 -30.78 -19.88 5.82
C SER A 59 -30.52 -18.82 6.90
N SER A 60 -29.25 -18.68 7.29
CA SER A 60 -28.75 -17.47 7.90
C SER A 60 -28.99 -16.36 6.89
N ARG A 61 -30.08 -15.61 7.09
CA ARG A 61 -30.31 -14.32 6.44
C ARG A 61 -29.16 -13.44 6.88
N THR A 62 -28.08 -13.46 6.12
CA THR A 62 -27.07 -12.42 6.14
C THR A 62 -27.82 -11.15 5.82
N ALA A 63 -28.11 -10.36 6.85
CA ALA A 63 -28.66 -9.04 6.69
C ALA A 63 -27.70 -8.31 5.75
N THR A 64 -28.13 -8.12 4.50
CA THR A 64 -27.56 -7.16 3.58
C THR A 64 -27.81 -5.81 4.22
N THR A 65 -26.94 -5.46 5.17
CA THR A 65 -26.76 -4.09 5.63
C THR A 65 -26.40 -3.34 4.36
N THR A 66 -27.42 -2.76 3.74
CA THR A 66 -27.27 -1.87 2.61
C THR A 66 -26.61 -0.65 3.21
N THR A 67 -25.28 -0.70 3.28
CA THR A 67 -24.44 0.41 3.71
C THR A 67 -24.83 1.57 2.82
N PHE A 68 -25.62 2.50 3.37
CA PHE A 68 -26.05 3.68 2.68
C PHE A 68 -24.78 4.47 2.38
N GLU A 69 -24.28 4.34 1.14
CA GLU A 69 -23.09 5.03 0.69
C GLU A 69 -23.38 6.53 0.79
N ALA A 70 -22.71 7.19 1.73
CA ALA A 70 -22.90 8.61 1.94
C ALA A 70 -22.65 9.34 0.62
N PRO A 71 -23.48 10.33 0.26
CA PRO A 71 -23.31 11.05 -0.99
C PRO A 71 -21.90 11.67 -1.06
N PRO A 72 -21.28 11.73 -2.26
CA PRO A 72 -19.98 12.37 -2.44
C PRO A 72 -20.00 13.81 -1.94
N ASP A 73 -18.89 14.25 -1.36
CA ASP A 73 -18.65 15.60 -0.88
C ASP A 73 -18.00 16.39 -2.02
N PRO A 74 -18.76 17.22 -2.76
CA PRO A 74 -18.22 17.93 -3.91
C PRO A 74 -17.16 18.95 -3.53
N GLN A 75 -17.20 19.49 -2.30
CA GLN A 75 -16.19 20.44 -1.83
C GLN A 75 -14.86 19.73 -1.59
N PHE A 76 -14.91 18.54 -0.98
CA PHE A 76 -13.72 17.73 -0.79
C PHE A 76 -13.11 17.28 -2.12
N GLN A 77 -13.92 16.82 -3.08
CA GLN A 77 -13.42 16.46 -4.40
C GLN A 77 -12.80 17.64 -5.15
N HIS A 78 -13.40 18.83 -5.05
CA HIS A 78 -12.83 20.04 -5.62
C HIS A 78 -11.49 20.38 -4.98
N TRP A 79 -11.41 20.30 -3.65
CA TRP A 79 -10.15 20.50 -2.93
C TRP A 79 -9.06 19.51 -3.37
N ILE A 80 -9.35 18.19 -3.48
CA ILE A 80 -8.39 17.20 -3.98
C ILE A 80 -7.86 17.61 -5.36
N ARG A 81 -8.74 18.06 -6.25
CA ARG A 81 -8.36 18.45 -7.61
C ARG A 81 -7.43 19.66 -7.63
N GLU A 82 -7.71 20.68 -6.84
CA GLU A 82 -6.86 21.87 -6.76
C GLU A 82 -5.54 21.55 -6.08
N GLU A 83 -5.59 20.84 -4.97
CA GLU A 83 -4.42 20.39 -4.21
C GLU A 83 -3.49 19.54 -5.09
N ALA A 84 -4.04 18.59 -5.85
CA ALA A 84 -3.26 17.75 -6.74
C ALA A 84 -2.53 18.54 -7.82
N LYS A 85 -3.04 19.70 -8.27
CA LYS A 85 -2.33 20.57 -9.23
C LYS A 85 -1.10 21.23 -8.59
N SER A 86 -1.15 21.50 -7.28
CA SER A 86 -0.04 22.13 -6.56
C SER A 86 1.14 21.18 -6.30
N LEU A 87 0.98 19.87 -6.53
CA LEU A 87 2.07 18.89 -6.36
C LEU A 87 3.27 19.16 -7.28
N ASP A 88 3.03 19.81 -8.42
CA ASP A 88 4.06 20.14 -9.41
C ASP A 88 4.66 21.56 -9.20
N GLU A 89 4.24 22.29 -8.16
CA GLU A 89 4.70 23.67 -7.93
C GLU A 89 6.15 23.70 -7.42
N PRO A 90 7.03 24.52 -8.05
CA PRO A 90 8.37 24.73 -7.53
C PRO A 90 8.33 25.61 -6.27
N ASN A 91 9.19 25.31 -5.29
CA ASN A 91 9.40 26.07 -4.04
C ASN A 91 8.31 25.96 -2.96
N VAL A 92 7.76 24.76 -2.76
CA VAL A 92 6.88 24.47 -1.61
C VAL A 92 7.70 24.40 -0.30
N ASN A 93 7.22 25.09 0.75
CA ASN A 93 7.74 24.89 2.10
C ASN A 93 7.24 23.54 2.64
N GLY A 94 8.08 22.51 2.53
CA GLY A 94 7.72 21.13 2.88
C GLY A 94 7.20 20.96 4.30
N GLN A 95 7.78 21.64 5.29
CA GLN A 95 7.33 21.54 6.68
C GLN A 95 5.95 22.15 6.90
N ALA A 96 5.70 23.32 6.29
CA ALA A 96 4.38 23.95 6.35
C ALA A 96 3.32 23.07 5.68
N LYS A 97 3.67 22.47 4.54
CA LYS A 97 2.75 21.61 3.80
C LYS A 97 2.46 20.30 4.53
N GLU A 98 3.45 19.67 5.14
CA GLU A 98 3.24 18.47 5.96
C GLU A 98 2.29 18.77 7.14
N ALA A 99 2.44 19.92 7.80
CA ALA A 99 1.56 20.33 8.89
C ALA A 99 0.12 20.55 8.41
N GLU A 100 -0.05 21.17 7.24
CA GLU A 100 -1.35 21.38 6.58
C GLU A 100 -2.03 20.04 6.27
N ILE A 101 -1.32 19.13 5.60
CA ILE A 101 -1.81 17.78 5.27
C ILE A 101 -2.22 17.04 6.54
N ARG A 102 -1.39 17.05 7.59
CA ARG A 102 -1.71 16.38 8.86
C ARG A 102 -3.00 16.93 9.47
N ALA A 103 -3.23 18.23 9.39
CA ALA A 103 -4.45 18.87 9.87
C ALA A 103 -5.69 18.43 9.08
N ILE A 104 -5.57 18.27 7.75
CA ILE A 104 -6.65 17.76 6.89
C ILE A 104 -6.95 16.29 7.20
N VAL A 105 -5.90 15.47 7.22
CA VAL A 105 -5.94 14.02 7.48
C VAL A 105 -6.65 13.69 8.79
N SER A 106 -6.41 14.49 9.84
CA SER A 106 -7.08 14.31 11.14
C SER A 106 -8.60 14.49 11.11
N LYS A 107 -9.13 15.12 10.05
CA LYS A 107 -10.56 15.44 9.87
C LYS A 107 -11.23 14.59 8.79
N ILE A 108 -10.49 13.72 8.11
CA ILE A 108 -11.06 12.83 7.09
C ILE A 108 -12.08 11.91 7.76
N ASN A 109 -13.33 12.03 7.34
CA ASN A 109 -14.41 11.13 7.75
C ASN A 109 -14.52 9.92 6.81
N SER A 110 -15.39 8.97 7.14
CA SER A 110 -15.57 7.75 6.34
C SER A 110 -16.03 8.00 4.90
N SER A 111 -16.90 9.00 4.66
CA SER A 111 -17.34 9.37 3.31
C SER A 111 -16.17 9.90 2.48
N GLN A 112 -15.34 10.76 3.08
CA GLN A 112 -14.15 11.30 2.43
C GLN A 112 -13.09 10.21 2.18
N ALA A 113 -12.89 9.30 3.12
CA ALA A 113 -12.00 8.14 2.92
C ALA A 113 -12.48 7.27 1.74
N GLN A 114 -13.79 7.05 1.62
CA GLN A 114 -14.38 6.33 0.50
C GLN A 114 -14.17 7.06 -0.84
N GLN A 115 -14.30 8.39 -0.88
CA GLN A 115 -14.01 9.20 -2.07
C GLN A 115 -12.53 9.14 -2.48
N LEU A 116 -11.60 9.13 -1.51
CA LEU A 116 -10.17 8.94 -1.78
C LEU A 116 -9.93 7.57 -2.43
N ARG A 117 -10.50 6.50 -1.87
CA ARG A 117 -10.45 5.15 -2.46
C ARG A 117 -11.01 5.12 -3.89
N GLN A 118 -12.18 5.73 -4.11
CA GLN A 118 -12.79 5.82 -5.44
C GLN A 118 -11.87 6.55 -6.42
N THR A 119 -11.20 7.62 -5.98
CA THR A 119 -10.25 8.38 -6.81
C THR A 119 -9.03 7.53 -7.17
N VAL A 120 -8.43 6.83 -6.20
CA VAL A 120 -7.27 5.92 -6.44
C VAL A 120 -7.61 4.86 -7.49
N ASN A 121 -8.80 4.26 -7.37
CA ASN A 121 -9.25 3.16 -8.24
C ASN A 121 -9.95 3.61 -9.53
N SER A 122 -10.06 4.91 -9.79
CA SER A 122 -10.79 5.43 -10.93
C SER A 122 -10.01 5.27 -12.24
N ARG A 123 -10.65 4.79 -13.31
CA ARG A 123 -10.07 4.78 -14.67
C ARG A 123 -9.79 6.18 -15.22
N VAL A 124 -10.60 7.17 -14.80
CA VAL A 124 -10.63 8.51 -15.39
C VAL A 124 -9.96 9.58 -14.54
N ALA A 125 -9.65 9.29 -13.27
CA ALA A 125 -8.94 10.24 -12.40
C ALA A 125 -7.52 10.49 -12.91
N LEU A 126 -7.06 11.74 -12.76
CA LEU A 126 -5.73 12.13 -13.19
C LEU A 126 -4.65 11.46 -12.30
N PRO A 127 -3.46 11.12 -12.84
CA PRO A 127 -2.41 10.44 -12.06
C PRO A 127 -2.06 11.14 -10.74
N ARG A 128 -1.95 12.48 -10.76
CA ARG A 128 -1.67 13.30 -9.56
C ARG A 128 -2.78 13.23 -8.51
N GLU A 129 -4.05 13.16 -8.92
CA GLU A 129 -5.18 13.00 -8.00
C GLU A 129 -5.13 11.63 -7.33
N LYS A 130 -4.76 10.58 -8.08
CA LYS A 130 -4.56 9.23 -7.52
C LYS A 130 -3.42 9.18 -6.51
N ILE A 131 -2.29 9.80 -6.85
CA ILE A 131 -1.11 9.87 -5.96
C ILE A 131 -1.48 10.59 -4.66
N LEU A 132 -2.07 11.78 -4.76
CA LEU A 132 -2.52 12.54 -3.59
C LEU A 132 -3.52 11.73 -2.76
N SER A 133 -4.49 11.09 -3.41
CA SER A 133 -5.52 10.35 -2.69
C SER A 133 -4.95 9.14 -1.95
N ALA A 134 -4.04 8.40 -2.58
CA ALA A 134 -3.35 7.28 -1.94
C ALA A 134 -2.45 7.76 -0.79
N TYR A 135 -1.78 8.91 -0.94
CA TYR A 135 -1.00 9.52 0.14
C TYR A 135 -1.89 9.92 1.33
N LEU A 136 -3.03 10.57 1.09
CA LEU A 136 -3.98 10.94 2.16
C LEU A 136 -4.59 9.70 2.84
N LEU A 137 -4.82 8.62 2.11
CA LEU A 137 -5.24 7.33 2.70
C LEU A 137 -4.16 6.76 3.62
N VAL A 138 -2.88 6.88 3.27
CA VAL A 138 -1.76 6.45 4.11
C VAL A 138 -1.65 7.33 5.36
N GLU A 139 -1.66 8.65 5.20
CA GLU A 139 -1.53 9.57 6.35
C GLU A 139 -2.75 9.52 7.28
N GLY A 140 -3.93 9.20 6.74
CA GLY A 140 -5.21 9.03 7.45
C GLY A 140 -5.20 8.06 8.64
N GLY A 141 -4.23 7.14 8.69
CA GLY A 141 -4.05 6.21 9.80
C GLY A 141 -5.31 5.39 10.08
N LEU A 142 -5.83 5.48 11.31
CA LEU A 142 -7.02 4.74 11.74
C LEU A 142 -8.29 5.13 10.96
N ASN A 143 -8.44 6.40 10.58
CA ASN A 143 -9.67 6.92 9.96
C ASN A 143 -9.89 6.40 8.54
N THR A 144 -8.80 6.11 7.84
CA THR A 144 -8.78 5.69 6.43
C THR A 144 -8.42 4.22 6.25
N ARG A 145 -8.08 3.50 7.33
CA ARG A 145 -7.49 2.15 7.27
C ARG A 145 -8.26 1.16 6.41
N GLN A 146 -9.59 1.15 6.55
CA GLN A 146 -10.43 0.26 5.75
C GLN A 146 -10.36 0.63 4.27
N ALA A 147 -10.51 1.93 3.95
CA ALA A 147 -10.42 2.42 2.57
C ALA A 147 -9.02 2.19 1.96
N LEU A 148 -7.96 2.27 2.77
CA LEU A 148 -6.59 1.93 2.39
C LEU A 148 -6.46 0.44 2.06
N LYS A 149 -6.94 -0.44 2.93
CA LYS A 149 -6.97 -1.90 2.69
C LYS A 149 -7.73 -2.22 1.40
N ASP A 150 -8.96 -1.71 1.28
CA ASP A 150 -9.82 -1.91 0.11
C ASP A 150 -9.17 -1.38 -1.18
N SER A 151 -8.32 -0.35 -1.08
CA SER A 151 -7.54 0.13 -2.21
C SER A 151 -6.38 -0.81 -2.52
N ILE A 152 -5.67 -1.35 -1.54
CA ILE A 152 -4.58 -2.31 -1.79
C ILE A 152 -5.10 -3.59 -2.46
N THR A 153 -6.28 -4.06 -2.05
CA THR A 153 -6.85 -5.34 -2.50
C THR A 153 -7.79 -5.22 -3.69
N ALA A 154 -8.12 -4.00 -4.13
CA ALA A 154 -8.95 -3.80 -5.31
C ALA A 154 -8.29 -4.42 -6.55
N PRO A 155 -9.07 -5.03 -7.46
CA PRO A 155 -8.56 -5.49 -8.74
C PRO A 155 -7.84 -4.37 -9.48
N LEU A 156 -6.69 -4.69 -10.06
CA LEU A 156 -5.98 -3.75 -10.90
C LEU A 156 -6.85 -3.39 -12.10
N VAL A 157 -7.01 -2.10 -12.30
CA VAL A 157 -7.83 -1.50 -13.36
C VAL A 157 -7.17 -1.75 -14.72
N GLU A 158 -5.85 -1.62 -14.79
CA GLU A 158 -5.04 -1.81 -15.99
C GLU A 158 -4.10 -3.00 -15.76
N GLN A 159 -4.51 -4.19 -16.23
CA GLN A 159 -3.73 -5.42 -16.09
C GLN A 159 -2.97 -5.74 -17.36
N GLY A 160 -1.66 -5.53 -17.30
CA GLY A 160 -0.78 -5.93 -18.40
C GLY A 160 -1.05 -5.16 -19.68
N GLY A 161 -0.21 -5.44 -20.65
CA GLY A 161 -0.17 -4.79 -21.94
C GLY A 161 0.97 -5.40 -22.73
N GLU A 162 0.98 -5.19 -24.03
CA GLU A 162 2.15 -5.54 -24.82
C GLU A 162 3.38 -4.81 -24.28
N ALA A 163 4.56 -5.42 -24.38
CA ALA A 163 5.79 -4.77 -23.96
C ALA A 163 5.96 -3.43 -24.71
N HIS A 164 6.37 -2.40 -23.98
CA HIS A 164 6.51 -1.01 -24.42
C HIS A 164 5.19 -0.31 -24.81
N SER A 165 4.05 -0.81 -24.34
CA SER A 165 2.75 -0.18 -24.58
C SER A 165 2.37 0.85 -23.51
N GLU A 166 1.42 1.72 -23.84
CA GLU A 166 0.83 2.64 -22.86
C GLU A 166 0.10 1.87 -21.73
N SER A 167 -0.50 0.72 -22.05
CA SER A 167 -1.14 -0.18 -21.08
C SER A 167 -0.15 -0.75 -20.07
N GLU A 168 1.07 -1.12 -20.51
CA GLU A 168 2.12 -1.55 -19.59
C GLU A 168 2.47 -0.42 -18.62
N ILE A 169 2.69 0.79 -19.12
CA ILE A 169 3.01 1.96 -18.29
C ILE A 169 1.88 2.24 -17.28
N LYS A 170 0.62 2.13 -17.70
CA LYS A 170 -0.54 2.29 -16.81
C LYS A 170 -0.58 1.23 -15.73
N GLY A 171 -0.35 -0.04 -16.08
CA GLY A 171 -0.29 -1.14 -15.11
C GLY A 171 0.86 -0.99 -14.11
N VAL A 172 2.04 -0.56 -14.56
CA VAL A 172 3.17 -0.25 -13.67
C VAL A 172 2.81 0.88 -12.70
N ARG A 173 2.24 1.98 -13.18
CA ARG A 173 1.81 3.10 -12.33
C ARG A 173 0.81 2.67 -11.26
N GLU A 174 -0.15 1.84 -11.64
CA GLU A 174 -1.13 1.35 -10.68
C GLU A 174 -0.49 0.46 -9.61
N LYS A 175 0.40 -0.46 -10.00
CA LYS A 175 1.18 -1.26 -9.05
C LYS A 175 2.04 -0.40 -8.12
N SER A 176 2.67 0.66 -8.63
CA SER A 176 3.42 1.61 -7.81
C SER A 176 2.54 2.29 -6.76
N LEU A 177 1.28 2.63 -7.07
CA LEU A 177 0.34 3.15 -6.08
C LEU A 177 0.03 2.12 -4.99
N ARG A 178 -0.16 0.84 -5.34
CA ARG A 178 -0.37 -0.24 -4.36
C ARG A 178 0.84 -0.42 -3.46
N ILE A 179 2.06 -0.41 -4.01
CA ILE A 179 3.32 -0.45 -3.26
C ILE A 179 3.39 0.70 -2.26
N MET A 180 3.13 1.94 -2.70
CA MET A 180 3.14 3.12 -1.84
C MET A 180 2.17 2.98 -0.65
N MET A 181 0.97 2.46 -0.90
CA MET A 181 -0.03 2.20 0.14
C MET A 181 0.42 1.10 1.12
N ILE A 182 1.06 0.04 0.63
CA ILE A 182 1.64 -1.01 1.46
C ILE A 182 2.78 -0.48 2.32
N ASP A 183 3.68 0.34 1.76
CA ASP A 183 4.78 0.95 2.51
C ASP A 183 4.27 1.86 3.63
N GLY A 184 3.22 2.64 3.33
CA GLY A 184 2.52 3.45 4.31
C GLY A 184 1.92 2.60 5.45
N LEU A 185 1.19 1.54 5.09
CA LEU A 185 0.61 0.63 6.08
C LEU A 185 1.68 -0.11 6.90
N TYR A 186 2.78 -0.51 6.27
CA TYR A 186 3.94 -1.10 6.94
C TYR A 186 4.57 -0.12 7.94
N ALA A 187 4.72 1.16 7.59
CA ALA A 187 5.22 2.18 8.50
C ALA A 187 4.32 2.33 9.73
N GLN A 188 3.00 2.32 9.57
CA GLN A 188 2.05 2.30 10.69
C GLN A 188 2.16 1.01 11.52
N ALA A 189 2.32 -0.14 10.88
CA ALA A 189 2.38 -1.47 11.51
C ALA A 189 3.62 -1.71 12.39
N LYS A 190 4.63 -0.84 12.28
CA LYS A 190 5.79 -0.83 13.20
C LYS A 190 5.39 -0.50 14.64
N THR A 191 4.33 0.29 14.83
CA THR A 191 3.88 0.74 16.16
C THR A 191 2.42 0.42 16.44
N ASP A 192 1.62 0.06 15.43
CA ASP A 192 0.19 -0.26 15.57
C ASP A 192 -0.10 -1.72 15.19
N THR A 193 -0.56 -2.50 16.16
CA THR A 193 -0.93 -3.92 15.96
C THR A 193 -2.10 -4.08 14.99
N LYS A 194 -3.08 -3.16 15.00
CA LYS A 194 -4.21 -3.21 14.06
C LYS A 194 -3.77 -2.92 12.62
N ALA A 195 -2.76 -2.08 12.43
CA ALA A 195 -2.18 -1.86 11.11
C ALA A 195 -1.45 -3.11 10.61
N ARG A 196 -0.78 -3.85 11.49
CA ARG A 196 -0.17 -5.15 11.18
C ARG A 196 -1.21 -6.21 10.79
N GLU A 197 -2.31 -6.30 11.55
CA GLU A 197 -3.44 -7.18 11.21
C GLU A 197 -4.05 -6.80 9.86
N THR A 198 -4.19 -5.50 9.59
CA THR A 198 -4.70 -5.01 8.30
C THR A 198 -3.78 -5.38 7.14
N LEU A 199 -2.45 -5.30 7.33
CA LEU A 199 -1.47 -5.74 6.33
C LEU A 199 -1.59 -7.24 6.08
N ALA A 200 -1.71 -8.05 7.13
CA ALA A 200 -1.93 -9.50 7.02
C ALA A 200 -3.22 -9.84 6.27
N GLN A 201 -4.31 -9.12 6.53
CA GLN A 201 -5.55 -9.28 5.79
C GLN A 201 -5.42 -8.85 4.33
N ALA A 202 -4.71 -7.74 4.05
CA ALA A 202 -4.47 -7.31 2.68
C ALA A 202 -3.72 -8.37 1.85
N ILE A 203 -2.80 -9.13 2.46
CA ILE A 203 -2.12 -10.26 1.81
C ILE A 203 -3.12 -11.39 1.48
N ALA A 204 -4.02 -11.71 2.41
CA ALA A 204 -5.01 -12.76 2.21
C ALA A 204 -6.02 -12.40 1.10
N ASP A 205 -6.43 -11.14 1.08
CA ASP A 205 -7.49 -10.62 0.19
C ASP A 205 -6.97 -10.16 -1.18
N SER A 206 -5.65 -10.00 -1.37
CA SER A 206 -5.08 -9.55 -2.66
C SER A 206 -4.98 -10.68 -3.68
N GLU A 207 -5.52 -10.43 -4.87
CA GLU A 207 -5.48 -11.35 -6.01
C GLU A 207 -4.19 -11.21 -6.85
N ASP A 208 -3.53 -10.04 -6.82
CA ASP A 208 -2.31 -9.81 -7.60
C ASP A 208 -1.10 -10.46 -6.89
N PRO A 209 -0.41 -11.44 -7.51
CA PRO A 209 0.65 -12.20 -6.87
C PRO A 209 1.88 -11.34 -6.52
N TYR A 210 2.13 -10.28 -7.27
CA TYR A 210 3.25 -9.38 -7.01
C TYR A 210 2.95 -8.47 -5.81
N ILE A 211 1.76 -7.90 -5.74
CA ILE A 211 1.29 -7.11 -4.58
C ILE A 211 1.28 -7.97 -3.32
N LYS A 212 0.79 -9.21 -3.42
CA LYS A 212 0.78 -10.17 -2.32
C LYS A 212 2.19 -10.52 -1.83
N ALA A 213 3.11 -10.83 -2.73
CA ALA A 213 4.50 -11.14 -2.39
C ALA A 213 5.19 -9.94 -1.71
N TYR A 214 4.97 -8.73 -2.23
CA TYR A 214 5.53 -7.51 -1.66
C TYR A 214 4.99 -7.22 -0.25
N ALA A 215 3.68 -7.34 -0.05
CA ALA A 215 3.06 -7.16 1.26
C ALA A 215 3.55 -8.23 2.27
N GLN A 216 3.73 -9.48 1.82
CA GLN A 216 4.29 -10.55 2.65
C GLN A 216 5.72 -10.24 3.09
N GLU A 217 6.59 -9.80 2.18
CA GLU A 217 7.96 -9.38 2.51
C GLU A 217 7.98 -8.33 3.62
N LYS A 218 7.09 -7.33 3.54
CA LYS A 218 6.96 -6.27 4.56
C LYS A 218 6.46 -6.82 5.89
N LEU A 219 5.53 -7.77 5.88
CA LEU A 219 5.04 -8.40 7.10
C LEU A 219 6.15 -9.23 7.77
N ASP A 220 6.93 -9.98 7.01
CA ASP A 220 8.06 -10.77 7.52
C ASP A 220 9.13 -9.87 8.17
N GLN A 221 9.41 -8.70 7.57
CA GLN A 221 10.30 -7.69 8.14
C GLN A 221 9.80 -7.11 9.50
N LEU A 222 8.50 -7.18 9.80
CA LEU A 222 7.97 -6.79 11.12
C LEU A 222 8.16 -7.89 12.16
N GLN A 223 8.25 -9.15 11.74
CA GLN A 223 8.40 -10.32 12.62
C GLN A 223 9.85 -10.62 12.93
N SER A 224 10.78 -10.25 12.05
CA SER A 224 12.22 -10.46 12.22
C SER A 224 12.91 -9.42 13.13
N ARG A 225 12.14 -8.57 13.82
CA ARG A 225 12.62 -7.51 14.72
C ARG A 225 12.32 -7.86 16.16
#